data_AF-A0A8H7YIX4-F1
#
_entry.id   AF-A0A8H7YIX4-F1
#
_cell.length_a   1.000
_cell.length_b   1.000
_cell.length_c   1.000
_cell.angle_alpha   90.00
_cell.angle_beta   90.00
_cell.angle_gamma   90.00
#
_symmetry.space_group_name_H-M   'P 1'
#
loop_
_entity.id
_entity.type
_entity.pdbx_description
1 polymer ?
#
loop_
_entity_poly.entity_id
_entity_poly.type
_entity_poly.pdbx_seq_one_letter_code
_entity_poly.pdbx_strand_id
1 'polypeptide(L)'
;MLLTEDRQPFRDLLTDALRESDIRPFHVKPVGLDWVSNFEETRWFLVLRVTKPTNNELNRLLAISNKSLAAFQQPPLYHDEALVNTQTKKHDTEKSTGPRSTSSLAVADYSDYFHVSIAWSLAEPSLEDKERVASVELHKVKEIEILFSSVKLKIGNIIHNLELPTLVLDEGGFCGL
;
A
#
# COMPACT_ATOMS: atom_id res chain seq x y z
N MET A 1 13.82 -6.94 12.53
CA MET A 1 12.89 -7.88 13.19
C MET A 1 12.43 -7.26 14.50
N LEU A 2 11.14 -7.23 14.81
CA LEU A 2 10.63 -6.67 16.07
C LEU A 2 10.99 -7.56 17.25
N LEU A 3 11.41 -6.94 18.37
CA LEU A 3 11.55 -7.63 19.65
C LEU A 3 10.17 -8.05 20.18
N THR A 4 10.13 -9.04 21.08
CA THR A 4 8.85 -9.56 21.61
C THR A 4 8.06 -8.48 22.35
N GLU A 5 8.74 -7.63 23.12
CA GLU A 5 8.15 -6.49 23.84
C GLU A 5 7.57 -5.42 22.92
N ASP A 6 8.12 -5.25 21.71
CA ASP A 6 7.68 -4.24 20.74
C ASP A 6 6.47 -4.67 19.91
N ARG A 7 6.09 -5.96 19.94
CA ARG A 7 5.00 -6.50 19.11
C ARG A 7 3.67 -5.82 19.38
N GLN A 8 3.34 -5.65 20.66
CA GLN A 8 2.09 -5.06 21.09
C GLN A 8 2.07 -3.54 20.87
N PRO A 9 3.10 -2.77 21.28
CA PRO A 9 3.23 -1.36 20.94
C PRO A 9 3.17 -1.07 19.44
N PHE A 10 3.82 -1.89 18.60
CA PHE A 10 3.78 -1.71 17.15
C PHE A 10 2.37 -1.89 16.59
N ARG A 11 1.65 -2.92 17.06
CA ARG A 11 0.26 -3.17 16.68
C ARG A 11 -0.63 -2.00 17.06
N ASP A 12 -0.49 -1.50 18.28
CA ASP A 12 -1.32 -0.39 18.78
C ASP A 12 -1.04 0.89 17.98
N LEU A 13 0.24 1.23 17.76
CA LEU A 13 0.63 2.37 16.92
C LEU A 13 0.04 2.28 15.51
N LEU A 14 0.14 1.12 14.85
CA LEU A 14 -0.43 0.95 13.50
C LEU A 14 -1.95 1.02 13.51
N THR A 15 -2.59 0.46 14.54
CA THR A 15 -4.05 0.49 14.70
C THR A 15 -4.56 1.93 14.88
N ASP A 16 -3.89 2.71 15.73
CA ASP A 16 -4.24 4.10 15.99
C ASP A 16 -3.98 4.96 14.75
N ALA A 17 -2.84 4.77 14.07
CA ALA A 17 -2.53 5.49 12.84
C ALA A 17 -3.54 5.20 11.70
N LEU A 18 -4.05 3.95 11.60
CA LEU A 18 -5.13 3.62 10.66
C LEU A 18 -6.46 4.25 11.08
N ARG A 19 -6.78 4.25 12.37
CA ARG A 19 -8.00 4.84 12.92
C ARG A 19 -8.07 6.36 12.71
N GLU A 20 -6.95 7.04 12.93
CA GLU A 20 -6.79 8.49 12.76
C GLU A 20 -6.68 8.89 11.29
N SER A 21 -6.43 7.93 10.39
CA SER A 21 -6.47 8.19 8.96
C SER A 21 -7.91 8.30 8.45
N ASP A 22 -8.09 9.08 7.38
CA ASP A 22 -9.33 9.14 6.61
C ASP A 22 -9.44 8.03 5.55
N ILE A 23 -8.61 6.97 5.63
CA ILE A 23 -8.65 5.85 4.67
C ILE A 23 -9.88 4.99 4.98
N ARG A 24 -10.84 5.02 4.06
CA ARG A 24 -12.11 4.27 4.13
C ARG A 24 -12.01 2.96 3.36
N PRO A 25 -12.93 2.00 3.59
CA PRO A 25 -13.06 0.86 2.71
C PRO A 25 -13.14 1.28 1.24
N PHE A 26 -12.36 0.63 0.39
CA PHE A 26 -12.19 0.99 -1.01
C PHE A 26 -12.19 -0.24 -1.90
N HIS A 27 -12.43 -0.04 -3.19
CA HIS A 27 -12.43 -1.10 -4.18
C HIS A 27 -11.25 -0.96 -5.13
N VAL A 28 -10.75 -2.08 -5.63
CA VAL A 28 -9.85 -2.16 -6.78
C VAL A 28 -10.39 -3.16 -7.78
N LYS A 29 -9.99 -2.99 -9.05
CA LYS A 29 -10.34 -3.92 -10.13
C LYS A 29 -9.07 -4.51 -10.73
N PRO A 30 -9.09 -5.77 -11.20
CA PRO A 30 -8.01 -6.32 -12.01
C PRO A 30 -7.87 -5.56 -13.34
N VAL A 31 -6.65 -5.25 -13.76
CA VAL A 31 -6.38 -4.53 -15.02
C VAL A 31 -5.57 -5.35 -16.03
N GLY A 32 -4.76 -6.30 -15.56
CA GLY A 32 -3.92 -7.14 -16.40
C GLY A 32 -3.26 -8.26 -15.62
N LEU A 33 -2.50 -9.08 -16.33
CA LEU A 33 -1.65 -10.13 -15.76
C LEU A 33 -0.18 -9.80 -16.00
N ASP A 34 0.66 -10.27 -15.09
CA ASP A 34 2.11 -10.11 -15.19
C ASP A 34 2.84 -11.21 -14.41
N TRP A 35 4.14 -11.34 -14.66
CA TRP A 35 5.05 -12.12 -13.85
C TRP A 35 5.99 -11.20 -13.07
N VAL A 36 6.06 -11.40 -11.75
CA VAL A 36 7.01 -10.69 -10.88
C VAL A 36 7.84 -11.69 -10.09
N SER A 37 9.11 -11.37 -9.82
CA SER A 37 9.96 -12.16 -8.94
C SER A 37 9.78 -11.73 -7.47
N ASN A 38 10.17 -12.61 -6.54
CA ASN A 38 10.54 -12.16 -5.21
C ASN A 38 11.88 -11.39 -5.26
N PHE A 39 12.24 -10.75 -4.15
CA PHE A 39 13.49 -10.00 -4.01
C PHE A 39 14.74 -10.80 -4.38
N GLU A 40 14.79 -12.10 -4.07
CA GLU A 40 15.95 -12.96 -4.32
C GLU A 40 15.96 -13.61 -5.71
N GLU A 41 14.94 -13.36 -6.54
CA GLU A 41 14.78 -13.99 -7.87
C GLU A 41 14.86 -15.53 -7.83
N THR A 42 14.27 -16.11 -6.78
CA THR A 42 14.17 -17.56 -6.59
C THR A 42 12.75 -18.09 -6.74
N ARG A 43 11.76 -17.18 -6.81
CA ARG A 43 10.35 -17.49 -7.00
C ARG A 43 9.72 -16.45 -7.90
N TRP A 44 8.91 -16.92 -8.84
CA TRP A 44 8.18 -16.08 -9.77
C TRP A 44 6.69 -16.25 -9.53
N PHE A 45 5.96 -15.15 -9.49
CA PHE A 45 4.53 -15.11 -9.20
C PHE A 45 3.79 -14.62 -10.43
N LEU A 46 2.75 -15.36 -10.81
CA LEU A 46 1.74 -14.87 -11.74
C LEU A 46 0.79 -13.99 -10.95
N VAL A 47 0.64 -12.74 -11.36
CA VAL A 47 -0.08 -11.73 -10.58
C VAL A 47 -1.17 -11.05 -11.39
N LEU A 48 -2.29 -10.76 -10.74
CA LEU A 48 -3.28 -9.80 -11.22
C LEU A 48 -2.82 -8.40 -10.83
N ARG A 49 -2.50 -7.58 -11.83
CA ARG A 49 -2.32 -6.13 -11.64
C ARG A 49 -3.66 -5.51 -11.28
N VAL A 50 -3.66 -4.52 -10.39
CA VAL A 50 -4.87 -3.86 -9.91
C VAL A 50 -4.89 -2.38 -10.24
N THR A 51 -6.08 -1.80 -10.38
CA THR A 51 -6.25 -0.35 -10.53
C THR A 51 -5.69 0.40 -9.32
N LYS A 52 -5.06 1.55 -9.56
CA LYS A 52 -4.83 2.54 -8.51
C LYS A 52 -6.18 3.03 -7.95
N PRO A 53 -6.44 2.88 -6.64
CA PRO A 53 -7.64 3.44 -6.00
C PRO A 53 -7.77 4.96 -6.19
N THR A 54 -9.00 5.46 -6.27
CA THR A 54 -9.31 6.88 -6.56
C THR A 54 -8.66 7.86 -5.57
N ASN A 55 -8.63 7.52 -4.28
CA ASN A 55 -8.06 8.40 -3.25
C ASN A 55 -6.66 7.94 -2.80
N ASN A 56 -5.97 7.19 -3.67
CA ASN A 56 -4.61 6.72 -3.46
C ASN A 56 -4.43 5.83 -2.21
N GLU A 57 -5.49 5.11 -1.82
CA GLU A 57 -5.60 4.38 -0.55
C GLU A 57 -4.42 3.42 -0.33
N LEU A 58 -4.02 2.64 -1.34
CA LEU A 58 -2.91 1.69 -1.23
C LEU A 58 -1.56 2.36 -0.92
N ASN A 59 -1.23 3.45 -1.61
CA ASN A 59 -0.01 4.21 -1.35
C ASN A 59 -0.04 4.87 0.03
N ARG A 60 -1.20 5.36 0.46
CA ARG A 60 -1.39 5.96 1.78
C ARG A 60 -1.27 4.92 2.90
N LEU A 61 -1.81 3.71 2.70
CA LEU A 61 -1.64 2.58 3.61
C LEU A 61 -0.18 2.16 3.72
N LEU A 62 0.55 2.12 2.60
CA LEU A 62 1.99 1.85 2.60
C LEU A 62 2.77 2.93 3.34
N ALA A 63 2.42 4.21 3.15
CA ALA A 63 3.04 5.32 3.86
C ALA A 63 2.83 5.25 5.38
N ILE A 64 1.60 4.95 5.83
CA ILE A 64 1.29 4.71 7.25
C ILE A 64 2.12 3.53 7.77
N SER A 65 2.15 2.41 7.04
CA SER A 65 2.90 1.22 7.42
C SER A 65 4.39 1.51 7.57
N ASN A 66 4.99 2.21 6.61
CA ASN A 66 6.41 2.58 6.65
C ASN A 66 6.71 3.59 7.77
N LYS A 67 5.80 4.53 8.06
CA LYS A 67 5.93 5.44 9.20
C LYS A 67 5.90 4.67 10.53
N SER A 68 4.98 3.73 10.68
CA SER A 68 4.91 2.86 11.87
C SER A 68 6.16 1.99 12.00
N LEU A 69 6.69 1.43 10.91
CA LEU A 69 7.94 0.66 10.91
C LEU A 69 9.15 1.49 11.35
N ALA A 70 9.25 2.73 10.87
CA ALA A 70 10.34 3.64 11.23
C ALA A 70 10.39 3.95 12.74
N ALA A 71 9.23 4.05 13.40
CA ALA A 71 9.16 4.24 14.87
C ALA A 71 9.79 3.08 15.66
N PHE A 72 9.92 1.91 15.04
CA PHE A 72 10.53 0.70 15.61
C PHE A 72 11.84 0.33 14.92
N GLN A 73 12.48 1.28 14.22
CA GLN A 73 13.76 1.09 13.51
C GLN A 73 13.76 -0.09 12.53
N GLN A 74 12.59 -0.39 11.94
CA GLN A 74 12.45 -1.43 10.93
C GLN A 74 12.64 -0.83 9.53
N PRO A 75 13.19 -1.60 8.57
CA PRO A 75 13.29 -1.14 7.19
C PRO A 75 11.90 -0.97 6.54
N PRO A 76 11.75 -0.09 5.53
CA PRO A 76 10.49 0.09 4.82
C PRO A 76 10.14 -1.14 3.94
N LEU A 77 8.85 -1.36 3.68
CA LEU A 77 8.33 -2.53 2.95
C LEU A 77 8.63 -2.55 1.45
N TYR A 78 8.92 -1.39 0.87
CA TYR A 78 9.36 -1.23 -0.50
C TYR A 78 10.40 -0.10 -0.50
N HIS A 79 11.66 -0.49 -0.70
CA HIS A 79 12.76 0.46 -0.79
C HIS A 79 13.08 0.66 -2.27
N ASP A 80 12.81 1.86 -2.78
CA ASP A 80 13.24 2.24 -4.11
C ASP A 80 13.95 3.59 -4.05
N GLU A 81 15.27 3.56 -4.17
CA GLU A 81 16.13 4.74 -4.19
C GLU A 81 15.78 5.67 -5.38
N ALA A 82 15.25 5.12 -6.48
CA ALA A 82 14.88 5.91 -7.66
C ALA A 82 13.67 6.82 -7.39
N LEU A 83 12.71 6.38 -6.58
CA LEU A 83 11.56 7.20 -6.19
C LEU A 83 11.95 8.30 -5.20
N VAL A 84 12.93 8.05 -4.32
CA VAL A 84 13.45 9.05 -3.36
C VAL A 84 14.21 10.17 -4.08
N ASN A 85 14.95 9.85 -5.14
CA ASN A 85 15.76 10.81 -5.91
C ASN A 85 14.93 11.78 -6.80
N THR A 86 13.68 11.45 -7.09
CA THR A 86 12.79 12.37 -7.84
C THR A 86 12.19 13.46 -6.96
N GLN A 87 12.10 13.24 -5.65
CA GLN A 87 11.58 14.22 -4.69
C GLN A 87 12.62 15.28 -4.32
N THR A 88 13.90 14.93 -4.25
CA THR A 88 14.99 15.86 -3.90
C THR A 88 15.32 16.86 -5.01
N LYS A 89 15.03 16.56 -6.28
CA LYS A 89 15.28 17.49 -7.40
C LYS A 89 14.19 18.54 -7.63
N LYS A 90 13.03 18.44 -6.97
CA LYS A 90 11.88 19.33 -7.22
C LYS A 90 11.79 20.55 -6.30
N HIS A 91 12.79 20.80 -5.44
CA HIS A 91 12.72 21.85 -4.42
C HIS A 91 13.49 23.15 -4.74
N ASP A 92 14.05 23.30 -5.94
CA ASP A 92 14.74 24.55 -6.32
C ASP A 92 14.11 25.21 -7.55
N THR A 93 12.83 25.59 -7.47
CA THR A 93 12.37 26.89 -8.02
C THR A 93 10.96 27.24 -7.55
N GLU A 94 10.78 28.53 -7.23
CA GLU A 94 9.51 29.27 -7.05
C GLU A 94 8.92 29.39 -5.63
N LYS A 95 9.32 30.50 -4.99
CA LYS A 95 8.61 31.15 -3.89
C LYS A 95 7.19 31.51 -4.33
N SER A 96 6.19 31.03 -3.60
CA SER A 96 4.84 31.61 -3.57
C SER A 96 4.29 31.53 -2.15
N THR A 97 4.12 32.70 -1.53
CA THR A 97 3.45 32.89 -0.25
C THR A 97 1.94 32.73 -0.42
N GLY A 98 1.38 31.63 0.10
CA GLY A 98 -0.05 31.38 0.24
C GLY A 98 -0.35 30.70 1.59
N PRO A 99 -1.58 30.80 2.12
CA PRO A 99 -1.89 30.40 3.49
C PRO A 99 -1.80 28.88 3.67
N ARG A 100 -1.27 28.45 4.82
CA ARG A 100 -1.04 27.06 5.23
C ARG A 100 -2.30 26.19 5.11
N SER A 101 -2.46 25.56 3.96
CA SER A 101 -3.12 24.26 3.85
C SER A 101 -2.18 23.19 4.39
N THR A 102 -2.65 22.40 5.34
CA THR A 102 -1.98 21.21 5.89
C THR A 102 -1.23 20.46 4.80
N SER A 103 0.09 20.47 4.88
CA SER A 103 0.98 19.89 3.88
C SER A 103 0.74 18.38 3.81
N SER A 104 -0.10 17.94 2.87
CA SER A 104 -0.06 16.56 2.39
C SER A 104 1.30 16.38 1.74
N LEU A 105 2.30 15.94 2.51
CA LEU A 105 3.58 15.48 1.98
C LEU A 105 3.26 14.54 0.81
N ALA A 106 3.85 14.82 -0.36
CA ALA A 106 3.59 14.04 -1.56
C ALA A 106 3.96 12.57 -1.28
N VAL A 107 2.94 11.72 -1.16
CA VAL A 107 3.14 10.29 -0.97
C VAL A 107 3.74 9.73 -2.26
N ALA A 108 4.90 9.08 -2.16
CA ALA A 108 5.53 8.42 -3.30
C ALA A 108 4.57 7.41 -3.94
N ASP A 109 4.62 7.28 -5.27
CA ASP A 109 3.71 6.43 -6.02
C ASP A 109 4.32 5.05 -6.25
N TYR A 110 3.75 4.04 -5.60
CA TYR A 110 4.08 2.62 -5.72
C TYR A 110 2.94 1.84 -6.40
N SER A 111 2.11 2.50 -7.22
CA SER A 111 0.96 1.84 -7.86
C SER A 111 1.37 0.57 -8.63
N ASP A 112 2.53 0.58 -9.27
CA ASP A 112 3.08 -0.55 -10.02
C ASP A 112 3.62 -1.69 -9.14
N TYR A 113 3.60 -1.55 -7.81
CA TYR A 113 4.03 -2.60 -6.87
C TYR A 113 2.85 -3.39 -6.33
N PHE A 114 1.63 -2.85 -6.37
CA PHE A 114 0.46 -3.52 -5.84
C PHE A 114 -0.12 -4.52 -6.85
N HIS A 115 -0.33 -5.74 -6.39
CA HIS A 115 -0.86 -6.84 -7.20
C HIS A 115 -1.42 -7.96 -6.31
N VAL A 116 -2.20 -8.86 -6.90
CA VAL A 116 -2.69 -10.09 -6.24
C VAL A 116 -2.03 -11.30 -6.90
N SER A 117 -1.17 -12.00 -6.17
CA SER A 117 -0.58 -13.25 -6.66
C SER A 117 -1.64 -14.36 -6.73
N ILE A 118 -1.73 -15.04 -7.88
CA ILE A 118 -2.72 -16.11 -8.13
C ILE A 118 -2.07 -17.48 -8.36
N ALA A 119 -0.82 -17.51 -8.81
CA ALA A 119 0.00 -18.72 -8.95
C ALA A 119 1.48 -18.39 -8.80
N TRP A 120 2.34 -19.41 -8.72
CA TRP A 120 3.79 -19.23 -8.62
C TRP A 120 4.57 -20.38 -9.24
N SER A 121 5.84 -20.12 -9.57
CA SER A 121 6.82 -21.03 -10.16
C SER A 121 8.18 -20.90 -9.46
N LEU A 122 8.95 -21.98 -9.43
CA LEU A 122 10.36 -22.00 -9.02
C LEU A 122 11.33 -21.74 -10.17
N ALA A 123 10.85 -21.78 -11.41
CA ALA A 123 11.65 -21.47 -12.59
C ALA A 123 11.19 -20.12 -13.15
N GLU A 124 12.16 -19.33 -13.61
CA GLU A 124 11.87 -18.09 -14.33
C GLU A 124 11.01 -18.38 -15.57
N PRO A 125 9.86 -17.70 -15.73
CA PRO A 125 9.09 -17.76 -16.96
C PRO A 125 9.93 -17.26 -18.14
N SER A 126 9.84 -17.96 -19.27
CA SER A 126 10.48 -17.50 -20.51
C SER A 126 9.94 -16.13 -20.93
N LEU A 127 10.70 -15.39 -21.75
CA LEU A 127 10.23 -14.12 -22.30
C LEU A 127 8.90 -14.29 -23.07
N GLU A 128 8.78 -15.37 -23.83
CA GLU A 128 7.55 -15.73 -24.55
C GLU A 128 6.38 -15.94 -23.59
N ASP A 129 6.58 -16.62 -22.46
CA ASP A 129 5.53 -16.80 -21.45
C ASP A 129 5.13 -15.48 -20.80
N LYS A 130 6.08 -14.59 -20.54
CA LYS A 130 5.80 -13.25 -20.00
C LYS A 130 4.95 -12.44 -20.98
N GLU A 131 5.32 -12.41 -22.26
CA GLU A 131 4.58 -11.72 -23.32
C GLU A 131 3.19 -12.33 -23.56
N ARG A 132 3.10 -13.66 -23.56
CA ARG A 132 1.83 -14.38 -23.68
C ARG A 132 0.88 -14.06 -22.54
N VAL A 133 1.37 -13.96 -21.31
CA VAL A 133 0.57 -13.59 -20.15
C VAL A 133 0.14 -12.12 -20.18
N ALA A 134 1.05 -11.22 -20.54
CA ALA A 134 0.76 -9.78 -20.63
C ALA A 134 -0.30 -9.45 -21.69
N SER A 135 -0.42 -10.28 -22.74
CA SER A 135 -1.40 -10.13 -23.82
C SER A 135 -2.76 -10.79 -23.55
N VAL A 136 -2.94 -11.44 -22.39
CA VAL A 136 -4.24 -12.06 -22.04
C VAL A 136 -5.29 -10.98 -21.77
N GLU A 137 -6.37 -11.02 -22.55
CA GLU A 137 -7.56 -10.22 -22.25
C GLU A 137 -8.36 -10.83 -21.09
N LEU A 138 -8.46 -10.06 -20.01
CA LEU A 138 -9.12 -10.49 -18.79
C LEU A 138 -10.66 -10.56 -18.90
N HIS A 139 -11.27 -9.91 -19.89
CA HIS A 139 -12.74 -9.88 -20.11
C HIS A 139 -13.51 -9.65 -18.79
N LYS A 140 -14.37 -10.61 -18.40
CA LYS A 140 -15.21 -10.56 -17.18
C LYS A 140 -14.40 -10.41 -15.89
N VAL A 141 -13.13 -10.78 -15.87
CA VAL A 141 -12.27 -10.62 -14.68
C VAL A 141 -12.01 -9.13 -14.39
N LYS A 142 -12.01 -8.25 -15.40
CA LYS A 142 -11.88 -6.79 -15.21
C LYS A 142 -13.12 -6.18 -14.52
N GLU A 143 -14.25 -6.88 -14.53
CA GLU A 143 -15.50 -6.43 -13.90
C GLU A 143 -15.55 -6.76 -12.40
N ILE A 144 -14.67 -7.63 -11.90
CA ILE A 144 -14.61 -8.01 -10.49
C ILE A 144 -14.16 -6.80 -9.66
N GLU A 145 -14.96 -6.44 -8.67
CA GLU A 145 -14.61 -5.45 -7.66
C GLU A 145 -14.13 -6.14 -6.40
N ILE A 146 -12.89 -5.86 -6.00
CA ILE A 146 -12.29 -6.40 -4.79
C ILE A 146 -12.40 -5.33 -3.71
N LEU A 147 -13.29 -5.55 -2.75
CA LEU A 147 -13.45 -4.69 -1.58
C LEU A 147 -12.33 -4.94 -0.56
N PHE A 148 -11.66 -3.87 -0.16
CA PHE A 148 -10.73 -3.83 0.97
C PHE A 148 -11.38 -3.05 2.10
N SER A 149 -11.79 -3.74 3.17
CA SER A 149 -12.37 -3.13 4.38
C SER A 149 -11.45 -3.19 5.59
N SER A 150 -10.34 -3.94 5.52
CA SER A 150 -9.40 -4.10 6.63
C SER A 150 -7.98 -4.32 6.15
N VAL A 151 -7.01 -4.08 7.04
CA VAL A 151 -5.60 -4.40 6.88
C VAL A 151 -5.26 -5.59 7.78
N LYS A 152 -4.57 -6.59 7.25
CA LYS A 152 -4.10 -7.73 8.04
C LYS A 152 -2.65 -7.54 8.47
N LEU A 153 -2.42 -7.54 9.77
CA LEU A 153 -1.09 -7.47 10.37
C LEU A 153 -0.67 -8.85 10.88
N LYS A 154 0.40 -9.42 10.33
CA LYS A 154 0.97 -10.68 10.81
C LYS A 154 2.17 -10.42 11.71
N ILE A 155 2.13 -10.91 12.96
CA ILE A 155 3.25 -10.87 13.90
C ILE A 155 3.55 -12.31 14.33
N GLY A 156 4.69 -12.85 13.88
CA GLY A 156 5.03 -14.25 14.10
C GLY A 156 3.99 -15.19 13.46
N ASN A 157 3.32 -15.98 14.29
CA ASN A 157 2.24 -16.90 13.90
C ASN A 157 0.83 -16.32 14.10
N ILE A 158 0.70 -15.08 14.59
CA ILE A 158 -0.59 -14.45 14.88
C ILE A 158 -0.94 -13.47 13.74
N ILE A 159 -2.20 -13.50 13.30
CA ILE A 159 -2.77 -12.55 12.33
C ILE A 159 -3.80 -11.69 13.06
N HIS A 160 -3.58 -10.38 13.05
CA HIS A 160 -4.50 -9.37 13.52
C HIS A 160 -5.23 -8.74 12.34
N ASN A 161 -6.53 -8.52 12.51
CA ASN A 161 -7.37 -7.85 11.53
C ASN A 161 -7.66 -6.43 12.01
N LEU A 162 -7.16 -5.43 11.29
CA LEU A 162 -7.29 -4.01 11.61
C LEU A 162 -8.33 -3.40 10.68
N GLU A 163 -9.54 -3.15 11.17
CA GLU A 163 -10.63 -2.61 10.37
C GLU A 163 -10.34 -1.17 9.90
N LEU A 164 -10.68 -0.87 8.65
CA LEU A 164 -10.64 0.51 8.16
C LEU A 164 -11.85 1.28 8.71
N PRO A 165 -11.66 2.54 9.17
CA PRO A 165 -12.74 3.35 9.70
C PRO A 165 -13.90 3.53 8.70
N THR A 166 -15.14 3.28 9.12
CA THR A 166 -16.34 3.48 8.28
C THR A 166 -17.04 4.82 8.49
N LEU A 167 -16.85 5.46 9.66
CA LEU A 167 -17.51 6.73 10.03
C LEU A 167 -16.54 7.91 10.01
N VAL A 168 -16.97 9.06 9.48
CA VAL A 168 -16.30 10.34 9.71
C VAL A 168 -16.44 10.66 11.19
N LEU A 169 -15.33 10.77 11.92
CA LEU A 169 -15.35 11.42 13.22
C LEU A 169 -15.61 12.90 12.93
N ASP A 170 -16.86 13.31 13.02
CA ASP A 170 -17.23 14.71 12.93
C ASP A 170 -16.70 15.39 14.20
N GLU A 171 -15.66 16.22 14.08
CA GLU A 171 -15.09 17.02 15.17
C GLU A 171 -16.02 18.18 15.60
N GLY A 172 -17.33 17.91 15.71
CA GLY A 172 -18.37 18.93 15.90
C GLY A 172 -19.35 18.68 17.05
N GLY A 173 -19.14 17.66 17.88
CA GLY A 173 -20.02 17.34 18.99
C GLY A 173 -19.85 18.25 20.21
N PHE A 174 -20.31 19.51 20.12
CA PHE A 174 -20.60 20.31 21.32
C PHE A 174 -21.64 19.56 22.16
N CYS A 175 -21.24 19.06 23.34
CA CYS A 175 -22.18 18.71 24.41
C CYS A 175 -22.84 20.02 24.88
N GLY A 176 -24.03 20.29 24.35
CA GLY A 176 -24.95 21.28 24.86
C GLY A 176 -26.13 20.61 25.56
N LEU A 177 -26.38 21.09 26.79
CA LEU A 177 -27.46 20.81 27.75
C LEU A 177 -27.22 19.67 28.74
#